data_AF-A0A182SRX2-F1
#
_entry.id   AF-A0A182SRX2-F1
#
_cell.length_a   1.000
_cell.length_b   1.000
_cell.length_c   1.000
_cell.angle_alpha   90.00
_cell.angle_beta   90.00
_cell.angle_gamma   90.00
#
_symmetry.space_group_name_H-M   'P 1'
#
loop_
_entity.id
_entity.type
_entity.pdbx_description
1 polymer ?
#
loop_
_entity_poly.entity_id
_entity_poly.type
_entity_poly.pdbx_seq_one_letter_code
_entity_poly.pdbx_strand_id
1 'polypeptide(L)'
;MEQVLSHYDASQDVCNLIHQGPSEGNIGSFLDGLNKLKKAKDYFLNNNPQSVELENVTSLFNNGCETLNNHFKSLLKKHNSPLKPVDLLDMIYIEEDSSNEDCPSIKQLPPSAREELNVIAQWLDNNLRREYVQIFGDERSEVIMRSLQNLKDHQKSGSWGNEPLRTRHGYGRAETGAKKTTSARLQQIFERKANKMFMKASQTLGQSAGLAMRKNSSFGDILAAEEYGNDNDQELEKYLVLLLGLQKLLVWERQLLNDIVPPSRHNEVFSRLSQPSIEMVVKDAEQITSKVMRSIGRKEWSAALGIFSALKHVQILQ
;
A
#
# COMPACT_ATOMS: atom_id res chain seq x y z
N MET A 1 52.03 -0.60 -10.16
CA MET A 1 52.53 0.25 -9.04
C MET A 1 51.50 1.30 -8.69
N GLU A 2 51.04 2.11 -9.65
CA GLU A 2 50.00 3.15 -9.45
C GLU A 2 48.66 2.60 -8.91
N GLN A 3 48.21 1.44 -9.42
CA GLN A 3 47.00 0.78 -8.92
C GLN A 3 47.10 0.33 -7.45
N VAL A 4 48.30 -0.04 -6.99
CA VAL A 4 48.54 -0.45 -5.60
C VAL A 4 48.47 0.77 -4.68
N LEU A 5 49.13 1.87 -5.05
CA LEU A 5 49.11 3.12 -4.29
C LEU A 5 47.67 3.66 -4.13
N SER A 6 46.84 3.53 -5.17
CA SER A 6 45.44 3.98 -5.13
C SER A 6 44.59 3.31 -4.03
N HIS A 7 44.98 2.12 -3.55
CA HIS A 7 44.30 1.46 -2.43
C HIS A 7 44.67 2.06 -1.07
N TYR A 8 45.90 2.56 -0.90
CA TYR A 8 46.36 3.21 0.33
C TYR A 8 45.76 4.61 0.49
N ASP A 9 45.62 5.35 -0.62
CA ASP A 9 45.02 6.69 -0.60
C ASP A 9 43.48 6.67 -0.57
N ALA A 10 42.87 5.50 -0.81
CA ALA A 10 41.42 5.37 -0.93
C ALA A 10 40.66 5.97 0.25
N SER A 11 41.04 5.65 1.49
CA SER A 11 40.36 6.21 2.67
C SER A 11 40.44 7.73 2.72
N GLN A 12 41.60 8.31 2.42
CA GLN A 12 41.80 9.76 2.46
C GLN A 12 40.98 10.47 1.38
N ASP A 13 40.96 9.92 0.17
CA ASP A 13 40.29 10.53 -0.99
C ASP A 13 38.78 10.64 -0.82
N VAL A 14 38.14 9.64 -0.20
CA VAL A 14 36.68 9.60 -0.04
C VAL A 14 36.20 9.91 1.37
N CYS A 15 37.09 10.11 2.35
CA CYS A 15 36.74 10.46 3.72
C CYS A 15 35.72 11.62 3.77
N ASN A 16 36.02 12.74 3.10
CA ASN A 16 35.14 13.90 3.10
C ASN A 16 33.78 13.61 2.46
N LEU A 17 33.75 12.84 1.37
CA LEU A 17 32.52 12.45 0.68
C LEU A 17 31.63 11.58 1.59
N ILE A 18 32.22 10.61 2.29
CA ILE A 18 31.49 9.74 3.22
C ILE A 18 30.90 10.54 4.39
N HIS A 19 31.66 11.47 4.96
CA HIS A 19 31.18 12.31 6.05
C HIS A 19 30.07 13.28 5.64
N GLN A 20 30.12 13.81 4.41
CA GLN A 20 29.07 14.69 3.87
C GLN A 20 27.79 13.92 3.55
N GLY A 21 27.92 12.64 3.19
CA GLY A 21 26.81 11.80 2.80
C GLY A 21 26.35 12.01 1.34
N PRO A 22 25.39 11.20 0.87
CA PRO A 22 24.85 11.34 -0.47
C PRO A 22 24.14 12.67 -0.71
N SER A 23 24.23 13.17 -1.94
CA SER A 23 23.40 14.29 -2.41
C SER A 23 22.22 13.75 -3.22
N GLU A 24 21.00 14.17 -2.88
CA GLU A 24 19.78 13.85 -3.63
C GLU A 24 19.93 14.25 -5.10
N GLY A 25 19.54 13.35 -6.02
CA GLY A 25 19.70 13.55 -7.46
C GLY A 25 21.13 13.34 -8.00
N ASN A 26 22.13 13.07 -7.14
CA ASN A 26 23.50 12.75 -7.55
C ASN A 26 24.12 11.65 -6.69
N ILE A 27 23.40 10.54 -6.55
CA ILE A 27 23.83 9.39 -5.76
C ILE A 27 25.07 8.68 -6.32
N GLY A 28 25.31 8.78 -7.63
CA GLY A 28 26.37 8.06 -8.33
C GLY A 28 27.77 8.32 -7.76
N SER A 29 28.10 9.58 -7.51
CA SER A 29 29.41 9.97 -6.95
C SER A 29 29.68 9.31 -5.59
N PHE A 30 28.65 9.23 -4.74
CA PHE A 30 28.74 8.57 -3.43
C PHE A 30 28.96 7.06 -3.57
N LEU A 31 28.22 6.40 -4.46
CA LEU A 31 28.36 4.96 -4.72
C LEU A 31 29.72 4.62 -5.32
N ASP A 32 30.27 5.47 -6.20
CA ASP A 32 31.62 5.32 -6.73
C ASP A 32 32.67 5.40 -5.62
N GLY A 33 32.47 6.29 -4.65
CA GLY A 33 33.31 6.37 -3.47
C GLY A 33 33.26 5.09 -2.62
N LEU A 34 32.07 4.55 -2.37
CA LEU A 34 31.91 3.26 -1.69
C LEU A 34 32.54 2.10 -2.47
N ASN A 35 32.41 2.08 -3.80
CA ASN A 35 33.04 1.08 -4.65
C ASN A 35 34.57 1.16 -4.57
N LYS A 36 35.15 2.36 -4.47
CA LYS A 36 36.60 2.55 -4.25
C LYS A 36 37.04 1.98 -2.91
N LEU A 37 36.31 2.26 -1.83
CA LEU A 37 36.57 1.68 -0.51
C LEU A 37 36.45 0.16 -0.52
N LYS A 38 35.42 -0.40 -1.16
CA LYS A 38 35.25 -1.85 -1.28
C LYS A 38 36.46 -2.50 -1.97
N LYS A 39 36.90 -1.95 -3.10
CA LYS A 39 38.08 -2.45 -3.83
C LYS A 39 39.35 -2.41 -2.97
N ALA A 40 39.56 -1.32 -2.22
CA ALA A 40 40.69 -1.21 -1.29
C ALA A 40 40.57 -2.23 -0.14
N LYS A 41 39.37 -2.43 0.40
CA LYS A 41 39.09 -3.43 1.44
C LYS A 41 39.45 -4.84 0.97
N ASP A 42 38.96 -5.23 -0.22
CA ASP A 42 39.20 -6.55 -0.79
C ASP A 42 40.69 -6.74 -1.11
N TYR A 43 41.39 -5.68 -1.56
CA TYR A 43 42.84 -5.70 -1.73
C TYR A 43 43.57 -5.96 -0.41
N PHE A 44 43.31 -5.18 0.64
CA PHE A 44 44.01 -5.34 1.91
C PHE A 44 43.67 -6.66 2.60
N LEU A 45 42.43 -7.15 2.49
CA LEU A 45 42.05 -8.44 3.03
C LEU A 45 42.86 -9.60 2.43
N ASN A 46 43.14 -9.54 1.12
CA ASN A 46 43.87 -10.60 0.42
C ASN A 46 45.40 -10.48 0.54
N ASN A 47 45.92 -9.26 0.73
CA ASN A 47 47.36 -9.02 0.72
C ASN A 47 47.95 -8.75 2.11
N ASN A 48 47.25 -8.01 2.97
CA ASN A 48 47.71 -7.56 4.28
C ASN A 48 46.56 -7.58 5.33
N PRO A 49 46.07 -8.77 5.73
CA PRO A 49 44.84 -8.90 6.53
C PRO A 49 44.91 -8.36 7.96
N GLN A 50 46.11 -8.06 8.46
CA GLN A 50 46.34 -7.49 9.80
C GLN A 50 46.75 -6.01 9.75
N SER A 51 46.56 -5.35 8.60
CA SER A 51 46.94 -3.96 8.40
C SER A 51 45.96 -2.99 9.04
N VAL A 52 46.46 -1.87 9.56
CA VAL A 52 45.64 -0.75 10.06
C VAL A 52 44.86 -0.10 8.92
N GLU A 53 45.39 -0.16 7.71
CA GLU A 53 44.73 0.29 6.48
C GLU A 53 43.44 -0.49 6.22
N LEU A 54 43.44 -1.81 6.42
CA LEU A 54 42.24 -2.62 6.31
C LEU A 54 41.17 -2.18 7.33
N GLU A 55 41.57 -1.96 8.58
CA GLU A 55 40.65 -1.51 9.63
C GLU A 55 40.04 -0.14 9.28
N ASN A 56 40.87 0.82 8.85
CA ASN A 56 40.45 2.16 8.46
C ASN A 56 39.47 2.14 7.28
N VAL A 57 39.82 1.43 6.19
CA VAL A 57 38.95 1.31 5.00
C VAL A 57 37.64 0.59 5.36
N THR A 58 37.69 -0.46 6.19
CA THR A 58 36.51 -1.22 6.61
C THR A 58 35.56 -0.34 7.44
N SER A 59 36.11 0.38 8.42
CA SER A 59 35.35 1.32 9.26
C SER A 59 34.67 2.39 8.41
N LEU A 60 35.42 3.04 7.52
CA LEU A 60 34.90 4.09 6.64
C LEU A 60 33.85 3.55 5.66
N PHE A 61 34.03 2.35 5.12
CA PHE A 61 33.04 1.68 4.27
C PHE A 61 31.74 1.37 5.02
N ASN A 62 31.84 0.90 6.27
CA ASN A 62 30.67 0.65 7.11
C ASN A 62 29.90 1.94 7.41
N ASN A 63 30.61 3.01 7.80
CA ASN A 63 30.00 4.34 8.03
C ASN A 63 29.33 4.88 6.77
N GLY A 64 29.94 4.66 5.60
CA GLY A 64 29.35 5.02 4.32
C GLY A 64 28.08 4.23 4.00
N CYS A 65 28.04 2.93 4.31
CA CYS A 65 26.82 2.12 4.16
C CYS A 65 25.71 2.57 5.13
N GLU A 66 26.06 2.95 6.37
CA GLU A 66 25.10 3.50 7.32
C GLU A 66 24.52 4.84 6.82
N THR A 67 25.38 5.73 6.34
CA THR A 67 24.98 7.03 5.77
C THR A 67 24.09 6.84 4.54
N LEU A 68 24.37 5.84 3.70
CA LEU A 68 23.53 5.47 2.56
C LEU A 68 22.14 4.99 2.99
N ASN A 69 22.05 4.15 4.03
CA ASN A 69 20.77 3.71 4.58
C ASN A 69 19.98 4.90 5.19
N ASN A 70 20.65 5.82 5.86
CA ASN A 70 20.04 7.03 6.42
C ASN A 70 19.49 7.95 5.31
N HIS A 71 20.21 8.07 4.19
CA HIS A 71 19.73 8.80 3.01
C HIS A 71 18.50 8.12 2.39
N PHE A 72 18.56 6.80 2.19
CA PHE A 72 17.42 6.01 1.72
C PHE A 72 16.17 6.22 2.59
N LYS A 73 16.33 6.15 3.91
CA LYS A 73 15.27 6.45 4.89
C LYS A 73 14.73 7.88 4.75
N SER A 74 15.62 8.86 4.60
CA SER A 74 15.24 10.27 4.49
C SER A 74 14.46 10.55 3.21
N LEU A 75 14.86 9.98 2.07
CA LEU A 75 14.13 10.06 0.82
C LEU A 75 12.71 9.48 0.93
N LEU A 76 12.56 8.31 1.56
CA LEU A 76 11.25 7.74 1.84
C LEU A 76 10.42 8.69 2.71
N LYS A 77 10.94 9.12 3.86
CA LYS A 77 10.21 10.01 4.79
C LYS A 77 9.77 11.33 4.17
N LYS A 78 10.62 11.93 3.32
CA LYS A 78 10.31 13.18 2.61
C LYS A 78 9.05 13.08 1.75
N HIS A 79 8.79 11.90 1.21
CA HIS A 79 7.75 11.63 0.22
C HIS A 79 6.59 10.78 0.75
N ASN A 80 6.77 10.12 1.88
CA ASN A 80 5.73 9.38 2.58
C ASN A 80 4.65 10.33 3.08
N SER A 81 3.42 10.13 2.59
CA SER A 81 2.27 10.93 3.02
C SER A 81 1.06 10.02 3.16
N PRO A 82 0.55 9.76 4.37
CA PRO A 82 -0.68 8.99 4.53
C PRO A 82 -1.82 9.60 3.70
N LEU A 83 -2.59 8.73 3.03
CA LEU A 83 -3.71 9.18 2.22
C LEU A 83 -4.81 9.77 3.09
N LYS A 84 -5.49 10.78 2.54
CA LYS A 84 -6.71 11.30 3.14
C LYS A 84 -7.84 10.32 2.89
N PRO A 85 -8.86 10.28 3.77
CA PRO A 85 -10.01 9.40 3.61
C PRO A 85 -10.67 9.52 2.24
N VAL A 86 -10.86 10.76 1.74
CA VAL A 86 -11.48 11.02 0.44
C VAL A 86 -10.68 10.43 -0.71
N ASP A 87 -9.35 10.56 -0.70
CA ASP A 87 -8.49 10.02 -1.77
C ASP A 87 -8.53 8.48 -1.79
N LEU A 88 -8.53 7.86 -0.60
CA LEU A 88 -8.67 6.40 -0.46
C LEU A 88 -10.04 5.91 -0.91
N LEU A 89 -11.10 6.65 -0.59
CA LEU A 89 -12.44 6.36 -1.08
C LEU A 89 -12.51 6.49 -2.60
N ASP A 90 -11.95 7.55 -3.19
CA ASP A 90 -11.87 7.75 -4.64
C ASP A 90 -11.14 6.60 -5.33
N MET A 91 -10.04 6.08 -4.77
CA MET A 91 -9.38 4.87 -5.27
C MET A 91 -10.29 3.64 -5.27
N ILE A 92 -11.13 3.48 -4.26
CA ILE A 92 -12.11 2.39 -4.21
C ILE A 92 -13.15 2.57 -5.34
N TYR A 93 -13.50 3.81 -5.69
CA TYR A 93 -14.51 4.12 -6.72
C TYR A 93 -14.00 4.11 -8.18
N ILE A 94 -12.73 4.46 -8.45
CA ILE A 94 -12.22 4.72 -9.81
C ILE A 94 -11.95 3.44 -10.63
N GLU A 95 -11.69 2.30 -9.98
CA GLU A 95 -11.35 1.03 -10.66
C GLU A 95 -12.49 0.39 -11.50
N GLU A 96 -13.69 0.96 -11.54
CA GLU A 96 -14.80 0.40 -12.35
C GLU A 96 -14.71 0.73 -13.86
N ASP A 97 -13.99 1.78 -14.28
CA ASP A 97 -14.03 2.29 -15.66
C ASP A 97 -12.75 2.06 -16.50
N SER A 98 -11.65 1.57 -15.92
CA SER A 98 -10.38 1.38 -16.65
C SER A 98 -9.89 -0.07 -16.59
N SER A 99 -9.93 -0.75 -17.73
CA SER A 99 -9.13 -1.96 -17.97
C SER A 99 -7.67 -1.55 -18.09
N ASN A 100 -6.89 -1.78 -17.04
CA ASN A 100 -5.45 -1.56 -16.95
C ASN A 100 -5.01 -0.08 -17.03
N GLU A 101 -4.18 0.29 -16.05
CA GLU A 101 -3.29 1.46 -16.05
C GLU A 101 -3.98 2.82 -15.98
N ASP A 102 -4.33 3.22 -14.76
CA ASP A 102 -3.82 4.45 -14.13
C ASP A 102 -4.76 4.80 -12.96
N CYS A 103 -4.38 4.39 -11.75
CA CYS A 103 -4.96 4.99 -10.55
C CYS A 103 -4.53 6.47 -10.56
N PRO A 104 -5.42 7.43 -10.86
CA PRO A 104 -4.99 8.77 -11.18
C PRO A 104 -4.45 9.42 -9.90
N SER A 105 -3.15 9.72 -9.90
CA SER A 105 -2.53 10.79 -9.11
C SER A 105 -2.18 10.57 -7.63
N ILE A 106 -2.01 9.33 -7.13
CA ILE A 106 -1.28 9.16 -5.86
C ILE A 106 0.23 9.24 -6.13
N LYS A 107 0.68 10.46 -6.37
CA LYS A 107 2.09 10.80 -6.53
C LYS A 107 2.73 11.00 -5.16
N GLN A 108 2.84 9.94 -4.36
CA GLN A 108 3.61 10.06 -3.12
C GLN A 108 5.11 10.08 -3.42
N LEU A 109 5.58 9.17 -4.27
CA LEU A 109 6.99 9.10 -4.67
C LEU A 109 7.18 9.55 -6.13
N PRO A 110 7.88 10.67 -6.38
CA PRO A 110 8.17 11.10 -7.75
C PRO A 110 9.05 10.06 -8.47
N PRO A 111 8.98 9.95 -9.82
CA PRO A 111 9.79 9.00 -10.58
C PRO A 111 11.29 9.07 -10.26
N SER A 112 11.84 10.29 -10.11
CA SER A 112 13.24 10.50 -9.77
C SER A 112 13.62 9.91 -8.41
N ALA A 113 12.77 10.08 -7.39
CA ALA A 113 13.01 9.48 -6.08
C ALA A 113 12.89 7.96 -6.11
N ARG A 114 11.96 7.41 -6.91
CA ARG A 114 11.85 5.95 -7.09
C ARG A 114 13.10 5.37 -7.74
N GLU A 115 13.60 6.02 -8.78
CA GLU A 115 14.84 5.63 -9.46
C GLU A 115 16.04 5.70 -8.50
N GLU A 116 16.18 6.79 -7.74
CA GLU A 116 17.27 6.93 -6.77
C GLU A 116 17.19 5.87 -5.65
N LEU A 117 16.00 5.64 -5.08
CA LEU A 117 15.78 4.58 -4.09
C LEU A 117 16.11 3.20 -4.67
N ASN A 118 15.71 2.94 -5.92
CA ASN A 118 16.01 1.68 -6.61
C ASN A 118 17.52 1.46 -6.75
N VAL A 119 18.26 2.47 -7.23
CA VAL A 119 19.71 2.41 -7.38
C VAL A 119 20.40 2.12 -6.04
N ILE A 120 19.96 2.77 -4.96
CA ILE A 120 20.47 2.54 -3.61
C ILE A 120 20.17 1.11 -3.14
N ALA A 121 18.92 0.65 -3.28
CA ALA A 121 18.49 -0.68 -2.84
C ALA A 121 19.25 -1.80 -3.59
N GLN A 122 19.42 -1.66 -4.90
CA GLN A 122 20.23 -2.60 -5.70
C GLN A 122 21.68 -2.61 -5.24
N TRP A 123 22.29 -1.44 -5.03
CA TRP A 123 23.68 -1.36 -4.58
C TRP A 123 23.85 -2.01 -3.20
N LEU A 124 22.96 -1.74 -2.25
CA LEU A 124 23.01 -2.32 -0.91
C LEU A 124 22.84 -3.85 -0.95
N ASP A 125 21.87 -4.38 -1.72
CA ASP A 125 21.64 -5.83 -1.82
C ASP A 125 22.86 -6.55 -2.43
N ASN A 126 23.44 -5.99 -3.49
CA ASN A 126 24.66 -6.50 -4.13
C ASN A 126 25.89 -6.48 -3.21
N ASN A 127 25.85 -5.66 -2.14
CA ASN A 127 26.88 -5.56 -1.12
C ASN A 127 26.51 -6.30 0.19
N LEU A 128 25.48 -7.14 0.16
CA LEU A 128 24.98 -7.91 1.30
C LEU A 128 24.58 -7.02 2.50
N ARG A 129 24.19 -5.78 2.22
CA ARG A 129 23.62 -4.84 3.19
C ARG A 129 22.11 -4.87 3.05
N ARG A 130 21.40 -5.28 4.11
CA ARG A 130 19.96 -5.59 4.05
C ARG A 130 19.11 -4.70 4.93
N GLU A 131 19.70 -3.71 5.59
CA GLU A 131 19.04 -2.77 6.49
C GLU A 131 17.93 -1.98 5.76
N TYR A 132 18.14 -1.66 4.47
CA TYR A 132 17.13 -1.00 3.63
C TYR A 132 15.81 -1.78 3.52
N VAL A 133 15.83 -3.11 3.63
CA VAL A 133 14.64 -3.98 3.58
C VAL A 133 13.71 -3.65 4.76
N GLN A 134 14.30 -3.50 5.95
CA GLN A 134 13.57 -3.14 7.17
C GLN A 134 13.09 -1.69 7.10
N ILE A 135 13.96 -0.77 6.66
CA ILE A 135 13.64 0.65 6.51
C ILE A 135 12.45 0.83 5.55
N PHE A 136 12.50 0.24 4.35
CA PHE A 136 11.39 0.34 3.40
C PHE A 136 10.11 -0.23 3.99
N GLY A 137 10.17 -1.44 4.55
CA GLY A 137 9.01 -2.10 5.14
C GLY A 137 8.33 -1.27 6.23
N ASP A 138 9.12 -0.72 7.17
CA ASP A 138 8.61 0.06 8.30
C ASP A 138 8.02 1.40 7.86
N GLU A 139 8.74 2.13 7.02
CA GLU A 139 8.33 3.46 6.57
C GLU A 139 7.07 3.39 5.69
N ARG A 140 6.93 2.34 4.87
CA ARG A 140 5.71 2.12 4.07
C ARG A 140 4.55 1.56 4.90
N SER A 141 4.84 0.68 5.87
CA SER A 141 3.84 0.19 6.84
C SER A 141 3.13 1.36 7.55
N GLU A 142 3.91 2.37 7.98
CA GLU A 142 3.37 3.55 8.66
C GLU A 142 2.39 4.34 7.76
N VAL A 143 2.67 4.46 6.46
CA VAL A 143 1.79 5.12 5.49
C VAL A 143 0.45 4.37 5.40
N ILE A 144 0.46 3.05 5.24
CA ILE A 144 -0.75 2.22 5.14
C ILE A 144 -1.56 2.34 6.43
N MET A 145 -0.91 2.14 7.58
CA MET A 145 -1.53 2.19 8.90
C MET A 145 -2.22 3.53 9.16
N ARG A 146 -1.51 4.64 8.92
CA ARG A 146 -2.08 5.98 9.11
C ARG A 146 -3.20 6.27 8.12
N SER A 147 -3.10 5.81 6.86
CA SER A 147 -4.15 6.00 5.86
C SER A 147 -5.45 5.30 6.27
N LEU A 148 -5.36 4.06 6.75
CA LEU A 148 -6.50 3.30 7.24
C LEU A 148 -7.07 3.87 8.54
N GLN A 149 -6.20 4.32 9.45
CA GLN A 149 -6.63 4.97 10.69
C GLN A 149 -7.39 6.26 10.40
N ASN A 150 -6.90 7.09 9.47
CA ASN A 150 -7.60 8.29 9.01
C ASN A 150 -9.00 7.96 8.48
N LEU A 151 -9.12 6.88 7.67
CA LEU A 151 -10.41 6.43 7.13
C LEU A 151 -11.35 5.98 8.25
N LYS A 152 -10.85 5.21 9.22
CA LYS A 152 -11.63 4.74 10.37
C LYS A 152 -12.11 5.90 11.25
N ASP A 153 -11.29 6.92 11.45
CA ASP A 153 -11.69 8.10 12.23
C ASP A 153 -12.69 8.97 11.45
N HIS A 154 -12.56 9.07 10.13
CA HIS A 154 -13.56 9.68 9.27
C HIS A 154 -14.92 8.98 9.35
N GLN A 155 -14.94 7.64 9.40
CA GLN A 155 -16.16 6.84 9.57
C GLN A 155 -16.85 7.01 10.95
N LYS A 156 -16.10 7.44 11.97
CA LYS A 156 -16.64 7.75 13.30
C LYS A 156 -17.17 9.18 13.40
N SER A 157 -16.58 10.11 12.64
CA SER A 157 -17.09 11.47 12.56
C SER A 157 -18.48 11.46 11.91
N GLY A 158 -19.45 12.21 12.44
CA GLY A 158 -20.84 12.26 11.95
C GLY A 158 -21.03 12.73 10.50
N SER A 159 -19.93 12.99 9.78
CA SER A 159 -19.84 13.18 8.33
C SER A 159 -20.04 11.89 7.52
N TRP A 160 -19.82 10.71 8.12
CA TRP A 160 -20.10 9.43 7.47
C TRP A 160 -21.61 9.30 7.19
N GLY A 161 -21.98 9.29 5.90
CA GLY A 161 -23.37 9.19 5.47
C GLY A 161 -24.11 10.52 5.29
N ASN A 162 -23.54 11.67 5.68
CA ASN A 162 -24.18 12.99 5.55
C ASN A 162 -23.42 14.00 4.68
N GLU A 163 -22.15 13.75 4.35
CA GLU A 163 -21.32 14.69 3.58
C GLU A 163 -21.49 14.50 2.06
N PRO A 164 -21.97 15.52 1.30
CA PRO A 164 -22.00 15.46 -0.16
C PRO A 164 -20.57 15.57 -0.72
N LEU A 165 -20.05 14.49 -1.31
CA LEU A 165 -18.77 14.55 -2.03
C LEU A 165 -18.90 15.47 -3.26
N ARG A 166 -17.98 16.42 -3.41
CA ARG A 166 -17.94 17.36 -4.54
C ARG A 166 -17.41 16.65 -5.79
N THR A 167 -18.25 16.51 -6.82
CA THR A 167 -17.83 16.12 -8.18
C THR A 167 -16.82 17.13 -8.74
N ARG A 168 -15.59 16.68 -9.01
CA ARG A 168 -14.55 17.51 -9.64
C ARG A 168 -14.70 17.47 -11.18
N HIS A 169 -15.27 18.57 -11.69
CA HIS A 169 -15.29 19.10 -13.06
C HIS A 169 -16.07 18.40 -14.19
N GLY A 170 -17.13 19.10 -14.61
CA GLY A 170 -17.51 19.31 -16.00
C GLY A 170 -18.25 20.65 -16.09
N TYR A 171 -17.74 21.62 -16.84
CA TYR A 171 -18.48 22.83 -17.17
C TYR A 171 -19.68 22.43 -18.04
N GLY A 172 -20.89 22.49 -17.49
CA GLY A 172 -22.11 22.32 -18.28
C GLY A 172 -23.25 21.66 -17.51
N ARG A 173 -24.34 22.42 -17.36
CA ARG A 173 -25.69 22.02 -16.93
C ARG A 173 -25.83 21.46 -15.51
N ALA A 174 -26.35 22.32 -14.64
CA ALA A 174 -27.02 21.90 -13.41
C ALA A 174 -28.33 21.19 -13.80
N GLU A 175 -28.30 19.85 -13.87
CA GLU A 175 -29.49 19.04 -13.67
C GLU A 175 -29.58 18.62 -12.20
N THR A 176 -30.79 18.70 -11.68
CA THR A 176 -31.19 18.36 -10.31
C THR A 176 -31.01 16.87 -10.04
N GLY A 177 -29.76 16.43 -9.81
CA GLY A 177 -29.44 15.10 -9.31
C GLY A 177 -29.26 15.14 -7.79
N ALA A 178 -30.03 14.33 -7.05
CA ALA A 178 -29.88 14.17 -5.61
C ALA A 178 -28.41 13.90 -5.25
N LYS A 179 -27.84 14.75 -4.40
CA LYS A 179 -26.47 14.60 -3.89
C LYS A 179 -26.41 13.31 -3.06
N LYS A 180 -25.72 12.28 -3.57
CA LYS A 180 -25.66 10.95 -2.94
C LYS A 180 -24.59 10.91 -1.86
N THR A 181 -24.91 10.24 -0.75
CA THR A 181 -24.03 10.04 0.40
C THR A 181 -22.93 9.01 0.09
N THR A 182 -21.86 8.98 0.87
CA THR A 182 -20.77 7.97 0.73
C THR A 182 -21.31 6.55 0.81
N SER A 183 -22.24 6.29 1.73
CA SER A 183 -22.94 5.00 1.87
C SER A 183 -23.78 4.65 0.64
N ALA A 184 -24.58 5.60 0.12
CA ALA A 184 -25.39 5.38 -1.08
C ALA A 184 -24.53 5.10 -2.34
N ARG A 185 -23.29 5.63 -2.38
CA ARG A 185 -22.35 5.36 -3.47
C ARG A 185 -21.70 3.98 -3.35
N LEU A 186 -21.40 3.54 -2.13
CA LEU A 186 -20.89 2.18 -1.86
C LEU A 186 -21.91 1.11 -2.19
N GLN A 187 -23.17 1.31 -1.79
CA GLN A 187 -24.26 0.41 -2.14
C GLN A 187 -24.39 0.23 -3.66
N GLN A 188 -24.22 1.33 -4.43
CA GLN A 188 -24.21 1.27 -5.89
C GLN A 188 -23.03 0.49 -6.48
N ILE A 189 -21.83 0.56 -5.87
CA ILE A 189 -20.71 -0.30 -6.30
C ILE A 189 -21.06 -1.76 -6.07
N PHE A 190 -21.57 -2.10 -4.90
CA PHE A 190 -21.91 -3.48 -4.58
C PHE A 190 -22.98 -4.02 -5.52
N GLU A 191 -24.00 -3.22 -5.82
CA GLU A 191 -25.04 -3.53 -6.80
C GLU A 191 -24.45 -3.78 -8.19
N ARG A 192 -23.58 -2.89 -8.70
CA ARG A 192 -22.97 -3.05 -10.02
C ARG A 192 -22.06 -4.26 -10.09
N LYS A 193 -21.25 -4.52 -9.06
CA LYS A 193 -20.35 -5.67 -9.02
C LYS A 193 -21.12 -6.99 -8.93
N ALA A 194 -22.19 -7.03 -8.13
CA ALA A 194 -23.13 -8.16 -8.09
C ALA A 194 -23.75 -8.41 -9.46
N ASN A 195 -24.19 -7.35 -10.16
CA ASN A 195 -24.74 -7.45 -11.51
C ASN A 195 -23.70 -7.95 -12.53
N LYS A 196 -22.44 -7.52 -12.44
CA LYS A 196 -21.35 -8.01 -13.31
C LYS A 196 -21.05 -9.49 -13.09
N MET A 197 -21.03 -9.94 -11.83
CA MET A 197 -20.89 -11.37 -11.49
C MET A 197 -22.07 -12.18 -12.00
N PHE A 198 -23.29 -11.70 -11.80
CA PHE A 198 -24.50 -12.34 -12.33
C PHE A 198 -24.43 -12.49 -13.84
N MET A 199 -24.02 -11.45 -14.57
CA MET A 199 -23.84 -11.52 -16.02
C MET A 199 -22.77 -12.54 -16.43
N LYS A 200 -21.63 -12.60 -15.73
CA LYS A 200 -20.60 -13.63 -15.99
C LYS A 200 -21.14 -15.04 -15.71
N ALA A 201 -21.81 -15.25 -14.58
CA ALA A 201 -22.40 -16.54 -14.22
C ALA A 201 -23.51 -16.95 -15.21
N SER A 202 -24.34 -16.00 -15.65
CA SER A 202 -25.39 -16.22 -16.65
C SER A 202 -24.81 -16.56 -18.03
N GLN A 203 -23.66 -15.99 -18.41
CA GLN A 203 -22.95 -16.36 -19.65
C GLN A 203 -22.38 -17.78 -19.58
N THR A 204 -21.82 -18.19 -18.43
CA THR A 204 -21.32 -19.57 -18.22
C THR A 204 -22.46 -20.60 -18.18
N LEU A 205 -23.62 -20.24 -17.58
CA LEU A 205 -24.79 -21.11 -17.50
C LEU A 205 -25.54 -21.20 -18.84
N GLY A 206 -25.57 -20.10 -19.61
CA GLY A 206 -26.21 -20.04 -20.93
C GLY A 206 -25.53 -20.89 -22.01
N GLN A 207 -24.26 -21.25 -21.84
CA GLN A 207 -23.57 -22.21 -22.72
C GLN A 207 -23.87 -23.68 -22.38
N SER A 208 -24.38 -23.97 -21.18
CA SER A 208 -24.51 -25.34 -20.66
C SER A 208 -25.96 -25.84 -20.58
N ALA A 209 -26.94 -24.93 -20.49
CA ALA A 209 -28.35 -25.27 -20.53
C ALA A 209 -29.06 -24.23 -21.38
N GLY A 210 -29.57 -24.63 -22.55
CA GLY A 210 -30.32 -23.77 -23.49
C GLY A 210 -31.68 -23.29 -22.95
N LEU A 211 -31.69 -22.67 -21.78
CA LEU A 211 -32.85 -22.10 -21.12
C LEU A 211 -32.78 -20.57 -21.26
N ALA A 212 -33.55 -20.04 -22.20
CA ALA A 212 -33.81 -18.60 -22.30
C ALA A 212 -34.63 -18.16 -21.07
N MET A 213 -33.95 -17.76 -19.99
CA MET A 213 -34.61 -17.17 -18.82
C MET A 213 -35.06 -15.75 -19.13
N ARG A 214 -36.37 -15.53 -19.06
CA ARG A 214 -37.03 -14.23 -19.16
C ARG A 214 -36.37 -13.21 -18.22
N LYS A 215 -36.15 -11.99 -18.74
CA LYS A 215 -35.80 -10.79 -17.96
C LYS A 215 -36.94 -10.47 -16.97
N ASN A 216 -36.97 -11.11 -15.80
CA ASN A 216 -37.71 -10.57 -14.66
C ASN A 216 -36.77 -9.64 -13.89
N SER A 217 -36.98 -8.34 -14.11
CA SER A 217 -36.47 -7.26 -13.27
C SER A 217 -37.14 -7.33 -11.89
N SER A 218 -36.53 -8.03 -10.94
CA SER A 218 -37.02 -8.05 -9.55
C SER A 218 -35.92 -8.31 -8.52
N PHE A 219 -34.65 -7.96 -8.81
CA PHE A 219 -33.61 -7.96 -7.77
C PHE A 219 -33.41 -6.58 -7.12
N GLY A 220 -33.90 -5.51 -7.76
CA GLY A 220 -33.92 -4.17 -7.16
C GLY A 220 -34.79 -4.09 -5.91
N ASP A 221 -35.82 -4.92 -5.80
CA ASP A 221 -36.72 -4.97 -4.63
C ASP A 221 -36.19 -5.82 -3.46
N ILE A 222 -35.12 -6.60 -3.65
CA ILE A 222 -34.50 -7.38 -2.55
C ILE A 222 -33.37 -6.59 -1.87
N LEU A 223 -32.96 -5.46 -2.45
CA LEU A 223 -32.02 -4.50 -1.88
C LEU A 223 -32.69 -3.23 -1.35
N ALA A 224 -34.01 -3.11 -1.49
CA ALA A 224 -34.82 -2.29 -0.60
C ALA A 224 -34.78 -2.96 0.78
N ALA A 225 -33.66 -2.76 1.47
CA ALA A 225 -33.51 -3.10 2.86
C ALA A 225 -34.76 -2.60 3.57
N GLU A 226 -35.54 -3.52 4.13
CA GLU A 226 -36.54 -3.17 5.13
C GLU A 226 -35.87 -2.21 6.10
N GLU A 227 -36.54 -1.08 6.31
CA GLU A 227 -36.09 0.12 7.00
C GLU A 227 -35.88 -0.15 8.51
N TYR A 228 -34.96 -1.04 8.83
CA TYR A 228 -34.41 -1.29 10.15
C TYR A 228 -32.91 -1.06 10.05
N GLY A 229 -32.53 0.22 9.99
CA GLY A 229 -31.13 0.64 10.16
C GLY A 229 -30.66 0.24 11.56
N ASN A 230 -30.23 -1.01 11.70
CA ASN A 230 -29.65 -1.52 12.93
C ASN A 230 -28.19 -1.05 12.97
N ASP A 231 -27.71 -0.56 14.12
CA ASP A 231 -26.33 -0.08 14.30
C ASP A 231 -25.27 -1.09 13.81
N ASN A 232 -25.61 -2.38 13.85
CA ASN A 232 -24.76 -3.48 13.37
C ASN A 232 -24.50 -3.43 11.86
N ASP A 233 -25.46 -2.99 11.04
CA ASP A 233 -25.31 -2.93 9.58
C ASP A 233 -24.39 -1.78 9.16
N GLN A 234 -24.46 -0.65 9.86
CA GLN A 234 -23.53 0.47 9.66
C GLN A 234 -22.09 0.10 10.07
N GLU A 235 -21.92 -0.68 11.14
CA GLU A 235 -20.61 -1.17 11.56
C GLU A 235 -19.99 -2.12 10.52
N LEU A 236 -20.79 -3.02 9.96
CA LEU A 236 -20.38 -3.93 8.89
C LEU A 236 -20.02 -3.19 7.60
N GLU A 237 -20.78 -2.17 7.22
CA GLU A 237 -20.48 -1.33 6.06
C GLU A 237 -19.15 -0.58 6.24
N LYS A 238 -18.92 -0.01 7.43
CA LYS A 238 -17.65 0.67 7.76
C LYS A 238 -16.46 -0.28 7.66
N TYR A 239 -16.60 -1.49 8.21
CA TYR A 239 -15.57 -2.53 8.12
C TYR A 239 -15.26 -2.92 6.67
N LEU A 240 -16.29 -3.11 5.85
CA LEU A 240 -16.13 -3.49 4.45
C LEU A 240 -15.37 -2.43 3.64
N VAL A 241 -15.63 -1.16 3.91
CA VAL A 241 -14.90 -0.03 3.32
C VAL A 241 -13.45 0.00 3.77
N LEU A 242 -13.19 -0.29 5.05
CA LEU A 242 -11.84 -0.39 5.58
C LEU A 242 -11.05 -1.53 4.91
N LEU A 243 -11.70 -2.69 4.72
CA LEU A 243 -11.13 -3.85 4.03
C LEU A 243 -10.80 -3.54 2.55
N LEU A 244 -11.70 -2.84 1.85
CA LEU A 244 -11.47 -2.37 0.49
C LEU A 244 -10.32 -1.37 0.41
N GLY A 245 -10.27 -0.44 1.36
CA GLY A 245 -9.17 0.51 1.48
C GLY A 245 -7.83 -0.21 1.69
N LEU A 246 -7.78 -1.22 2.56
CA LEU A 246 -6.59 -2.04 2.78
C LEU A 246 -6.16 -2.73 1.49
N GLN A 247 -7.09 -3.37 0.76
CA GLN A 247 -6.77 -4.02 -0.51
C GLN A 247 -6.14 -3.05 -1.51
N LYS A 248 -6.72 -1.85 -1.66
CA LYS A 248 -6.22 -0.81 -2.58
C LYS A 248 -4.81 -0.36 -2.20
N LEU A 249 -4.58 -0.07 -0.92
CA LEU A 249 -3.27 0.30 -0.41
C LEU A 249 -2.24 -0.81 -0.66
N LEU A 250 -2.57 -2.07 -0.37
CA LEU A 250 -1.63 -3.18 -0.56
C LEU A 250 -1.30 -3.47 -2.03
N VAL A 251 -2.27 -3.30 -2.95
CA VAL A 251 -2.01 -3.40 -4.40
C VAL A 251 -1.07 -2.28 -4.84
N TRP A 252 -1.30 -1.06 -4.37
CA TRP A 252 -0.45 0.08 -4.68
C TRP A 252 0.97 -0.08 -4.12
N GLU A 253 1.12 -0.53 -2.87
CA GLU A 253 2.43 -0.82 -2.28
C GLU A 253 3.18 -1.92 -3.02
N ARG A 254 2.48 -2.92 -3.57
CA ARG A 254 3.10 -3.95 -4.41
C ARG A 254 3.68 -3.36 -5.69
N GLN A 255 3.01 -2.39 -6.32
CA GLN A 255 3.56 -1.70 -7.50
C GLN A 255 4.81 -0.90 -7.13
N LEU A 256 4.75 -0.14 -6.04
CA LEU A 256 5.90 0.63 -5.56
C LEU A 256 7.09 -0.26 -5.18
N LEU A 257 6.81 -1.40 -4.55
CA LEU A 257 7.80 -2.42 -4.20
C LEU A 257 8.53 -2.96 -5.44
N ASN A 258 7.79 -3.23 -6.52
CA ASN A 258 8.36 -3.71 -7.78
C ASN A 258 9.31 -2.68 -8.41
N ASP A 259 9.01 -1.39 -8.26
CA ASP A 259 9.83 -0.31 -8.81
C ASP A 259 11.13 -0.07 -8.03
N ILE A 260 11.17 -0.37 -6.73
CA ILE A 260 12.26 0.06 -5.85
C ILE A 260 13.11 -1.11 -5.34
N VAL A 261 12.47 -2.20 -4.91
CA VAL A 261 13.15 -3.25 -4.15
C VAL A 261 13.52 -4.42 -5.06
N PRO A 262 14.71 -5.04 -4.91
CA PRO A 262 15.06 -6.25 -5.64
C PRO A 262 14.05 -7.40 -5.46
N PRO A 263 13.69 -8.15 -6.53
CA PRO A 263 12.69 -9.22 -6.47
C PRO A 263 12.95 -10.29 -5.42
N SER A 264 14.22 -10.57 -5.13
CA SER A 264 14.67 -11.51 -4.10
C SER A 264 14.18 -11.16 -2.68
N ARG A 265 13.79 -9.89 -2.44
CA ARG A 265 13.35 -9.39 -1.13
C ARG A 265 11.87 -9.10 -1.05
N HIS A 266 11.12 -9.22 -2.16
CA HIS A 266 9.72 -8.79 -2.21
C HIS A 266 8.84 -9.43 -1.15
N ASN A 267 8.94 -10.75 -0.95
CA ASN A 267 8.11 -11.45 0.03
C ASN A 267 8.39 -10.98 1.48
N GLU A 268 9.66 -10.77 1.82
CA GLU A 268 10.08 -10.31 3.14
C GLU A 268 9.57 -8.89 3.41
N VAL A 269 9.80 -7.97 2.47
CA VAL A 269 9.36 -6.57 2.58
C VAL A 269 7.83 -6.48 2.61
N PHE A 270 7.14 -7.21 1.74
CA PHE A 270 5.68 -7.18 1.66
C PHE A 270 5.03 -7.76 2.92
N SER A 271 5.58 -8.84 3.48
CA SER A 271 5.10 -9.37 4.76
C SER A 271 5.22 -8.31 5.86
N ARG A 272 6.38 -7.65 5.95
CA ARG A 272 6.65 -6.64 6.98
C ARG A 272 5.75 -5.41 6.86
N LEU A 273 5.56 -4.88 5.65
CA LEU A 273 4.74 -3.69 5.45
C LEU A 273 3.24 -3.97 5.68
N SER A 274 2.77 -5.16 5.30
CA SER A 274 1.34 -5.47 5.33
C SER A 274 0.83 -5.93 6.69
N GLN A 275 1.66 -6.63 7.46
CA GLN A 275 1.26 -7.29 8.71
C GLN A 275 0.49 -6.36 9.67
N PRO A 276 0.99 -5.17 10.06
CA PRO A 276 0.28 -4.33 11.04
C PRO A 276 -1.12 -3.92 10.59
N SER A 277 -1.27 -3.63 9.29
CA SER A 277 -2.54 -3.19 8.70
C SER A 277 -3.55 -4.33 8.56
N ILE A 278 -3.07 -5.54 8.24
CA ILE A 278 -3.89 -6.75 8.23
C ILE A 278 -4.34 -7.09 9.65
N GLU A 279 -3.44 -7.08 10.63
CA GLU A 279 -3.77 -7.32 12.03
C GLU A 279 -4.83 -6.35 12.56
N MET A 280 -4.76 -5.07 12.17
CA MET A 280 -5.78 -4.08 12.52
C MET A 280 -7.16 -4.44 11.98
N VAL A 281 -7.25 -4.83 10.70
CA VAL A 281 -8.53 -5.24 10.09
C VAL A 281 -9.03 -6.56 10.67
N VAL A 282 -8.15 -7.53 10.95
CA VAL A 282 -8.52 -8.79 11.61
C VAL A 282 -9.10 -8.53 13.00
N LYS A 283 -8.49 -7.65 13.80
CA LYS A 283 -9.03 -7.26 15.12
C LYS A 283 -10.42 -6.65 15.03
N ASP A 284 -10.68 -5.82 14.00
CA ASP A 284 -12.02 -5.27 13.79
C ASP A 284 -13.03 -6.36 13.42
N ALA A 285 -12.64 -7.35 12.61
CA ALA A 285 -13.47 -8.51 12.28
C ALA A 285 -13.80 -9.37 13.52
N GLU A 286 -12.82 -9.59 14.40
CA GLU A 286 -13.01 -10.32 15.67
C GLU A 286 -13.99 -9.60 16.60
N GLN A 287 -13.93 -8.26 16.66
CA GLN A 287 -14.86 -7.45 17.45
C GLN A 287 -16.30 -7.56 16.95
N ILE A 288 -16.50 -7.46 15.63
CA ILE A 288 -17.80 -7.63 14.98
C ILE A 288 -18.34 -9.05 15.25
N THR A 289 -17.51 -10.07 15.03
CA THR A 289 -17.88 -11.47 15.28
C THR A 289 -18.28 -11.68 16.74
N SER A 290 -17.54 -11.11 17.69
CA SER A 290 -17.84 -11.17 19.12
C SER A 290 -19.13 -10.46 19.50
N LYS A 291 -19.55 -9.41 18.78
CA LYS A 291 -20.87 -8.77 18.95
C LYS A 291 -21.99 -9.68 18.45
N VAL A 292 -21.84 -10.22 17.25
CA VAL A 292 -22.81 -11.14 16.65
C VAL A 292 -23.03 -12.38 17.53
N MET A 293 -21.96 -12.99 18.04
CA MET A 293 -22.05 -14.13 18.96
C MET A 293 -22.81 -13.80 20.25
N ARG A 294 -22.67 -12.56 20.77
CA ARG A 294 -23.43 -12.10 21.93
C ARG A 294 -24.92 -11.94 21.61
N SER A 295 -25.27 -11.38 20.45
CA SER A 295 -26.68 -11.28 20.00
C SER A 295 -27.32 -12.66 19.80
N ILE A 296 -26.59 -13.61 19.22
CA ILE A 296 -27.04 -15.02 19.13
C ILE A 296 -27.29 -15.61 20.52
N GLY A 297 -26.38 -15.39 21.48
CA GLY A 297 -26.56 -15.84 22.86
C GLY A 297 -27.80 -15.25 23.54
N ARG A 298 -28.20 -14.03 23.15
CA ARG A 298 -29.44 -13.37 23.60
C ARG A 298 -30.69 -13.77 22.81
N LYS A 299 -30.56 -14.63 21.81
CA LYS A 299 -31.62 -15.03 20.86
C LYS A 299 -32.12 -13.87 19.97
N GLU A 300 -31.29 -12.84 19.77
CA GLU A 300 -31.53 -11.71 18.87
C GLU A 300 -31.10 -12.09 17.44
N TRP A 301 -31.80 -13.04 16.82
CA TRP A 301 -31.40 -13.61 15.54
C TRP A 301 -31.40 -12.61 14.38
N SER A 302 -32.28 -11.61 14.40
CA SER A 302 -32.33 -10.54 13.39
C SER A 302 -31.05 -9.70 13.37
N ALA A 303 -30.49 -9.36 14.53
CA ALA A 303 -29.24 -8.62 14.63
C ALA A 303 -28.04 -9.42 14.06
N ALA A 304 -28.10 -10.75 14.11
CA ALA A 304 -27.07 -11.62 13.55
C ALA A 304 -27.13 -11.73 12.01
N LEU A 305 -28.23 -11.36 11.36
CA LEU A 305 -28.40 -11.51 9.91
C LEU A 305 -27.46 -10.61 9.09
N GLY A 306 -27.08 -9.44 9.62
CA GLY A 306 -26.19 -8.49 8.94
C GLY A 306 -24.86 -9.11 8.51
N ILE A 307 -24.33 -10.08 9.26
CA ILE A 307 -23.06 -10.74 8.93
C ILE A 307 -23.09 -11.47 7.58
N PHE A 308 -24.25 -12.04 7.21
CA PHE A 308 -24.42 -12.73 5.93
C PHE A 308 -24.40 -11.74 4.76
N SER A 309 -24.94 -10.53 4.96
CA SER A 309 -24.84 -9.44 3.99
C SER A 309 -23.38 -9.06 3.76
N ALA A 310 -22.60 -8.86 4.84
CA ALA A 310 -21.19 -8.52 4.75
C ALA A 310 -20.35 -9.61 4.05
N LEU A 311 -20.57 -10.89 4.39
CA LEU A 311 -19.89 -12.02 3.75
C LEU A 311 -20.19 -12.10 2.25
N LYS A 312 -21.44 -11.86 1.85
CA LYS A 312 -21.83 -11.80 0.44
C LYS A 312 -21.09 -10.68 -0.29
N HIS A 313 -20.95 -9.50 0.33
CA HIS A 313 -20.18 -8.42 -0.28
C HIS A 313 -18.70 -8.74 -0.43
N VAL A 314 -18.06 -9.40 0.56
CA VAL A 314 -16.67 -9.86 0.45
C VAL A 314 -16.47 -10.85 -0.70
N GLN A 315 -17.41 -11.79 -0.89
CA GLN A 315 -17.37 -12.71 -2.03
C GLN A 315 -17.55 -12.00 -3.36
N ILE A 316 -18.41 -10.97 -3.40
CA ILE A 316 -18.58 -10.12 -4.59
C ILE A 316 -17.31 -9.29 -4.86
N LEU A 317 -16.38 -9.16 -3.91
CA LEU A 317 -15.20 -8.33 -4.07
C LEU A 317 -13.99 -9.05 -4.70
N GLN A 318 -13.98 -10.38 -4.75
CA GLN A 318 -12.98 -11.19 -5.47
C GLN A 318 -13.20 -11.14 -6.99
#